data_AF-A0A098TH60-F1
#
_entry.id   AF-A0A098TH60-F1
#
_cell.length_a   1.000
_cell.length_b   1.000
_cell.length_c   1.000
_cell.angle_alpha   90.00
_cell.angle_beta   90.00
_cell.angle_gamma   90.00
#
_symmetry.space_group_name_H-M   'P 1'
#
loop_
_entity.id
_entity.type
_entity.pdbx_description
1 polymer ?
#
loop_
_entity_poly.entity_id
_entity_poly.type
_entity_poly.pdbx_seq_one_letter_code
_entity_poly.pdbx_strand_id
1 'polypeptide(L)' 'MTSITIDLSDSQFRKLQDFARVHGIAIEVLLKASLEDWLNLQKGDFVNTADYVLMKNAELYRRLA' A
#
# COMPACT_ATOMS: atom_id res chain seq x y z
N MET A 1 -20.14 -3.25 -11.53
CA MET A 1 -18.87 -4.01 -11.58
C MET A 1 -18.10 -3.48 -12.77
N THR A 2 -16.89 -2.98 -12.53
CA THR A 2 -16.02 -2.44 -13.58
C THR A 2 -14.81 -3.35 -13.66
N SER A 3 -14.50 -3.87 -14.85
CA SER A 3 -13.38 -4.79 -15.07
C SER A 3 -12.25 -4.06 -15.76
N ILE A 4 -11.02 -4.33 -15.34
CA ILE A 4 -9.80 -3.87 -16.01
C ILE A 4 -9.04 -5.12 -16.44
N THR A 5 -8.71 -5.21 -17.73
CA THR A 5 -7.83 -6.25 -18.26
C THR A 5 -6.42 -5.71 -18.25
N ILE A 6 -5.48 -6.47 -17.69
CA ILE A 6 -4.06 -6.11 -17.60
C ILE A 6 -3.28 -7.21 -18.30
N ASP A 7 -2.54 -6.83 -19.33
CA ASP A 7 -1.59 -7.73 -19.97
C ASP A 7 -0.36 -7.89 -19.07
N LEU A 8 -0.11 -9.13 -18.65
CA LEU A 8 1.04 -9.50 -17.84
C LEU A 8 1.90 -10.46 -18.66
N SER A 9 3.22 -10.35 -18.51
CA SER A 9 4.10 -11.41 -19.02
C SER A 9 3.86 -12.71 -18.25
N ASP A 10 4.06 -13.85 -18.90
CA ASP A 10 3.91 -15.18 -18.27
C ASP A 10 4.75 -15.30 -16.98
N SER A 11 5.94 -14.68 -16.99
CA SER A 11 6.84 -14.66 -15.83
C SER A 11 6.27 -13.92 -14.63
N GLN A 12 5.58 -12.79 -14.86
CA GLN A 12 4.95 -11.99 -13.81
C GLN A 12 3.69 -12.68 -13.29
N PHE A 13 2.90 -13.23 -14.20
CA PHE A 13 1.69 -13.97 -13.83
C PHE A 13 2.03 -15.20 -12.98
N ARG A 14 3.09 -15.94 -13.34
CA ARG A 14 3.54 -17.10 -12.57
C ARG A 14 4.00 -16.73 -11.17
N LYS A 15 4.73 -15.62 -11.00
CA LYS A 15 5.12 -15.10 -9.67
C LYS A 15 3.91 -14.77 -8.81
N LEU A 16 2.88 -14.13 -9.38
CA LEU A 16 1.65 -13.83 -8.65
C LEU A 16 0.89 -15.10 -8.27
N GLN A 17 0.84 -16.10 -9.15
CA GLN A 17 0.26 -17.40 -8.83
C GLN A 17 0.99 -18.10 -7.68
N ASP A 18 2.32 -18.09 -7.69
CA ASP A 18 3.10 -18.70 -6.63
C ASP A 18 2.89 -17.97 -5.30
N PHE A 19 2.81 -16.63 -5.31
CA PHE A 19 2.44 -15.84 -4.13
C PHE A 19 1.05 -16.18 -3.59
N ALA A 20 0.05 -16.23 -4.48
CA ALA A 20 -1.31 -16.59 -4.11
C ALA A 20 -1.38 -18.01 -3.53
N ARG A 21 -0.62 -18.94 -4.11
CA ARG A 21 -0.50 -20.33 -3.64
C ARG A 21 0.12 -20.42 -2.25
N VAL A 22 1.18 -19.67 -1.97
CA VAL A 22 1.83 -19.62 -0.65
C VAL A 22 0.85 -19.15 0.42
N HIS A 23 -0.01 -18.18 0.09
CA HIS A 23 -1.02 -17.66 1.01
C HIS A 23 -2.34 -18.45 0.98
N GLY A 24 -2.48 -19.47 0.13
CA GLY A 24 -3.68 -20.29 0.01
C GLY A 24 -4.93 -19.53 -0.47
N ILE A 25 -4.74 -18.40 -1.16
CA ILE A 25 -5.83 -17.53 -1.63
C ILE A 25 -5.87 -17.47 -3.15
N ALA A 26 -7.02 -17.06 -3.70
CA ALA A 26 -7.16 -16.81 -5.12
C ALA A 26 -6.38 -15.55 -5.54
N ILE A 27 -5.87 -15.54 -6.77
CA ILE A 27 -5.05 -14.44 -7.30
C ILE A 27 -5.84 -13.12 -7.35
N GLU A 28 -7.15 -13.20 -7.63
CA GLU A 28 -8.06 -12.06 -7.65
C GLU A 28 -8.22 -11.43 -6.27
N VAL A 29 -8.26 -12.26 -5.22
CA VAL A 29 -8.36 -11.79 -3.83
C VAL A 29 -7.06 -11.11 -3.41
N LEU A 30 -5.91 -11.70 -3.73
CA LEU A 30 -4.60 -11.11 -3.49
C LEU A 30 -4.45 -9.75 -4.20
N LEU A 31 -4.81 -9.69 -5.48
CA LEU A 31 -4.72 -8.46 -6.28
C LEU A 31 -5.68 -7.39 -5.78
N LYS A 32 -6.91 -7.77 -5.41
CA LYS A 32 -7.90 -6.83 -4.87
C LYS A 32 -7.42 -6.23 -3.55
N ALA A 33 -6.96 -7.06 -2.61
CA ALA A 33 -6.44 -6.60 -1.32
C ALA A 33 -5.23 -5.68 -1.50
N SER A 34 -4.28 -6.08 -2.35
CA SER A 34 -3.09 -5.26 -2.66
C SER A 34 -3.45 -3.92 -3.30
N LEU A 35 -4.44 -3.88 -4.20
CA LEU A 35 -4.92 -2.65 -4.81
C LEU A 35 -5.63 -1.76 -3.79
N GLU A 36 -6.47 -2.33 -2.92
CA GLU A 36 -7.14 -1.60 -1.83
C GLU A 36 -6.11 -1.01 -0.86
N ASP A 37 -5.10 -1.78 -0.45
CA ASP A 37 -4.02 -1.31 0.40
C ASP A 37 -3.22 -0.19 -0.28
N TRP A 38 -2.88 -0.34 -1.56
CA TRP A 38 -2.17 0.69 -2.32
C TRP A 38 -2.99 1.97 -2.46
N LEU A 39 -4.30 1.87 -2.73
CA LEU A 39 -5.20 3.02 -2.78
C LEU A 39 -5.37 3.69 -1.41
N ASN A 40 -5.33 2.92 -0.32
CA ASN A 40 -5.40 3.44 1.04
C ASN A 40 -4.07 4.07 1.49
N LEU A 41 -2.92 3.53 1.07
CA LEU A 41 -1.59 4.12 1.30
C LEU A 41 -1.48 5.52 0.69
N GLN A 42 -2.12 5.75 -0.46
CA GLN A 42 -2.18 7.08 -1.07
C GLN A 42 -3.12 8.07 -0.37
N LYS A 43 -3.97 7.62 0.56
CA LYS A 43 -4.89 8.51 1.32
C LYS A 43 -4.23 9.29 2.46
N GLY A 44 -2.90 9.25 2.58
CA GLY A 44 -2.16 10.32 3.24
C GLY A 44 -1.86 10.15 4.71
N ASP A 45 -2.05 8.97 5.31
CA ASP A 45 -1.72 8.76 6.73
C ASP A 45 -0.23 8.94 7.03
N PHE A 46 0.66 8.57 6.10
CA PHE A 46 2.10 8.74 6.29
C PHE A 46 2.53 10.21 6.26
N VAL A 47 2.03 11.00 5.30
CA VAL A 47 2.37 12.43 5.18
C VAL A 47 1.80 13.21 6.36
N ASN A 48 0.54 12.97 6.72
CA ASN A 48 -0.11 13.65 7.85
C ASN A 48 0.56 13.33 9.19
N THR A 49 0.99 12.08 9.41
CA THR A 49 1.69 11.70 10.64
C THR A 49 3.09 12.30 10.70
N ALA A 50 3.82 12.33 9.57
CA ALA A 50 5.14 12.94 9.50
C ALA A 50 5.10 14.45 9.81
N ASP A 51 4.14 15.17 9.22
CA ASP A 51 3.93 16.60 9.49
C ASP A 51 3.56 16.87 10.96
N TYR A 52 2.70 16.02 11.55
CA TYR A 52 2.35 16.12 12.96
C TYR A 52 3.57 15.94 13.88
N VAL A 53 4.40 14.93 13.64
CA VAL A 53 5.62 14.67 14.44
C VAL A 53 6.64 15.80 14.28
N LEU A 54 6.86 16.29 13.06
CA LEU A 54 7.76 17.42 12.81
C LEU A 54 7.29 18.70 13.51
N MET A 55 5.98 18.99 13.48
CA MET A 55 5.39 20.13 14.19
C MET A 55 5.59 20.03 15.71
N LYS A 56 5.35 18.86 16.31
CA LYS A 56 5.56 18.66 17.75
C LYS A 56 7.03 18.78 18.16
N ASN A 57 7.96 18.31 17.33
CA ASN A 57 9.39 18.48 17.58
C ASN A 57 9.82 19.94 17.48
N ALA A 58 9.36 20.68 16.47
CA ALA A 58 9.64 22.10 16.36
C ALA A 58 9.09 22.89 17.57
N GLU A 59 7.91 22.53 18.06
CA GLU A 59 7.32 23.09 19.26
C GLU A 59 8.13 22.76 20.53
N LEU A 60 8.63 21.53 20.67
CA LEU A 60 9.51 21.12 21.77
C LEU A 60 10.82 21.92 21.79
N TYR A 61 11.49 22.05 20.65
CA TYR A 61 12.71 22.85 20.54
C TYR A 61 12.46 24.32 20.87
N ARG A 62 11.31 24.88 20.47
CA ARG A 62 10.93 26.27 20.79
C ARG A 62 10.72 26.51 22.28
N ARG A 63 10.29 25.50 23.04
CA ARG A 63 10.04 25.60 24.49
C ARG A 63 11.29 25.37 25.35
N LEU A 64 12.34 24.83 24.75
CA LEU A 64 13.62 24.52 25.42
C LEU A 64 14.70 25.60 25.19
N ALA A 65 14.40 26.64 24.42
CA ALA A 65 15.23 27.82 24.18
C ALA A 65 14.64 29.05 24.89
#